data_AF-A0A1I2FIP8-F1
#
_entry.id   AF-A0A1I2FIP8-F1
#
_cell.length_a   1.000
_cell.length_b   1.000
_cell.length_c   1.000
_cell.angle_alpha   90.00
_cell.angle_beta   90.00
_cell.angle_gamma   90.00
#
_symmetry.space_group_name_H-M   'P 1'
#
loop_
_entity.id
_entity.type
_entity.pdbx_description
1 polymer ?
#
loop_
_entity_poly.entity_id
_entity_poly.type
_entity_poly.pdbx_seq_one_letter_code
_entity_poly.pdbx_strand_id
1 'polypeptide(L)'
;MKLTKNIIALFFSLLLFSFFAQAQTKEYEAGRKAYLSQNYKEAITQMGKVLSKNPSHIMARYYRSLSYAAMSLHSEALADLDEALKIMTRNADFYYQRALIHKAKNNKEQAISDLSSAIILDDKQADYFLERAELYLSLEQYGEASLDFARAKMLKPEDAELASKFKLAFNQASSEEREELAQVAGLSASGIGDKPTASNIPDDNNTIAERKNITERKFKSIEEGKAYYNSLRIKQGFAAGKKNMLLGLLRVKVLQDVFGENPFAEEIENMKYYIDTETWLGAEGKKYYFDLTSDSKYWFSNGIQRKNIYYFYKAMRYKNSEKYRLQVFAVVNNESNLVMSGEVKIKEDSLQRTIIVPHAQNKGYMWATSSSNFLEAKVDLVSNQMIFNAVGNMSSFEDSNHGLSQEQYAQLITPANELLRSNIKATLNYLILQYPKAFAKP
;
A
#
# COMPACT_ATOMS: atom_id res chain seq x y z
N MET A 1 -40.92 -14.92 -35.86
CA MET A 1 -41.31 -14.13 -34.66
C MET A 1 -40.27 -14.10 -33.53
N LYS A 2 -39.41 -15.11 -33.35
CA LYS A 2 -38.34 -15.09 -32.33
C LYS A 2 -37.14 -14.19 -32.71
N LEU A 3 -36.77 -14.15 -33.99
CA LEU A 3 -35.62 -13.36 -34.48
C LEU A 3 -35.83 -11.85 -34.34
N THR A 4 -37.05 -11.35 -34.61
CA THR A 4 -37.41 -9.93 -34.47
C THR A 4 -37.45 -9.46 -33.02
N LYS A 5 -37.85 -10.33 -32.06
CA LYS A 5 -37.81 -10.01 -30.61
C LYS A 5 -36.37 -9.83 -30.10
N ASN A 6 -35.42 -10.63 -30.58
CA ASN A 6 -34.02 -10.54 -30.15
C ASN A 6 -33.31 -9.29 -30.72
N ILE A 7 -33.64 -8.88 -31.93
CA ILE A 7 -33.09 -7.64 -32.54
C ILE A 7 -33.64 -6.40 -31.83
N ILE A 8 -34.92 -6.38 -31.48
CA ILE A 8 -35.52 -5.27 -30.71
C ILE A 8 -34.91 -5.17 -29.31
N ALA A 9 -34.68 -6.31 -28.64
CA ALA A 9 -34.03 -6.31 -27.32
C ALA A 9 -32.57 -5.81 -27.36
N LEU A 10 -31.81 -6.16 -28.41
CA LEU A 10 -30.44 -5.68 -28.61
C LEU A 10 -30.40 -4.17 -28.95
N PHE A 11 -31.38 -3.70 -29.71
CA PHE A 11 -31.50 -2.28 -30.05
C PHE A 11 -31.90 -1.43 -28.83
N PHE A 12 -32.81 -1.94 -28.00
CA PHE A 12 -33.17 -1.30 -26.73
C PHE A 12 -32.02 -1.31 -25.72
N SER A 13 -31.21 -2.37 -25.65
CA SER A 13 -30.04 -2.42 -24.75
C SER A 13 -28.93 -1.46 -25.19
N LEU A 14 -28.72 -1.30 -26.51
CA LEU A 14 -27.80 -0.31 -27.07
C LEU A 14 -28.28 1.13 -26.86
N LEU A 15 -29.59 1.40 -27.05
CA LEU A 15 -30.20 2.70 -26.75
C LEU A 15 -30.09 3.03 -25.26
N LEU A 16 -30.40 2.09 -24.37
CA LEU A 16 -30.23 2.26 -22.93
C LEU A 16 -28.77 2.53 -22.58
N PHE A 17 -27.82 1.77 -23.11
CA PHE A 17 -26.38 1.97 -22.87
C PHE A 17 -25.91 3.36 -23.33
N SER A 18 -26.35 3.82 -24.51
CA SER A 18 -26.02 5.16 -25.01
C SER A 18 -26.62 6.28 -24.14
N PHE A 19 -27.83 6.09 -23.63
CA PHE A 19 -28.49 7.03 -22.72
C PHE A 19 -27.83 7.06 -21.34
N PHE A 20 -27.39 5.90 -20.83
CA PHE A 20 -26.63 5.80 -19.58
C PHE A 20 -25.26 6.49 -19.67
N ALA A 21 -24.53 6.32 -20.79
CA ALA A 21 -23.27 7.02 -21.03
C ALA A 21 -23.46 8.55 -21.15
N GLN A 22 -24.53 8.99 -21.80
CA GLN A 22 -24.83 10.42 -21.97
C GLN A 22 -25.28 11.09 -20.65
N ALA A 23 -26.07 10.39 -19.82
CA ALA A 23 -26.48 10.87 -18.50
C ALA A 23 -25.31 10.95 -17.51
N GLN A 24 -24.37 10.00 -17.55
CA GLN A 24 -23.13 10.03 -16.79
C GLN A 24 -22.27 11.26 -17.15
N THR A 25 -22.22 11.61 -18.44
CA THR A 25 -21.49 12.78 -18.93
C THR A 25 -22.10 14.08 -18.40
N LYS A 26 -23.44 14.21 -18.37
CA LYS A 26 -24.12 15.41 -17.87
C LYS A 26 -23.89 15.68 -16.37
N GLU A 27 -23.98 14.64 -15.54
CA GLU A 27 -23.77 14.77 -14.09
C GLU A 27 -22.31 15.10 -13.76
N TYR A 28 -21.38 14.47 -14.49
CA TYR A 28 -19.95 14.76 -14.34
C TYR A 28 -19.62 16.21 -14.71
N GLU A 29 -20.10 16.71 -15.84
CA GLU A 29 -19.88 18.10 -16.25
C GLU A 29 -20.53 19.10 -15.28
N ALA A 30 -21.73 18.80 -14.78
CA ALA A 30 -22.37 19.62 -13.75
C ALA A 30 -21.55 19.66 -12.46
N GLY A 31 -21.05 18.51 -11.99
CA GLY A 31 -20.19 18.44 -10.81
C GLY A 31 -18.86 19.17 -10.99
N ARG A 32 -18.25 19.05 -12.17
CA ARG A 32 -16.99 19.74 -12.50
C ARG A 32 -17.21 21.25 -12.57
N LYS A 33 -18.29 21.71 -13.20
CA LYS A 33 -18.67 23.13 -13.23
C LYS A 33 -18.91 23.67 -11.81
N ALA A 34 -19.59 22.91 -10.95
CA ALA A 34 -19.81 23.28 -9.56
C ALA A 34 -18.48 23.41 -8.79
N TYR A 35 -17.54 22.47 -8.99
CA TYR A 35 -16.20 22.55 -8.40
C TYR A 35 -15.45 23.80 -8.85
N LEU A 36 -15.43 24.09 -10.17
CA LEU A 36 -14.79 25.29 -10.72
C LEU A 36 -15.43 26.59 -10.22
N SER A 37 -16.74 26.55 -9.91
CA SER A 37 -17.48 27.67 -9.31
C SER A 37 -17.37 27.71 -7.78
N GLN A 38 -16.51 26.88 -7.19
CA GLN A 38 -16.32 26.73 -5.74
C GLN A 38 -17.59 26.31 -4.95
N ASN A 39 -18.62 25.83 -5.64
CA ASN A 39 -19.79 25.23 -5.01
C ASN A 39 -19.51 23.77 -4.64
N TYR A 40 -18.67 23.56 -3.63
CA TYR A 40 -18.15 22.24 -3.26
C TYR A 40 -19.25 21.27 -2.80
N LYS A 41 -20.31 21.75 -2.13
CA LYS A 41 -21.45 20.92 -1.73
C LYS A 41 -22.19 20.34 -2.94
N GLU A 42 -22.43 21.17 -3.95
CA GLU A 42 -23.05 20.71 -5.20
C GLU A 42 -22.10 19.78 -5.97
N ALA A 43 -20.81 20.11 -6.06
CA ALA A 43 -19.81 19.26 -6.70
C ALA A 43 -19.80 17.86 -6.07
N ILE A 44 -19.77 17.76 -4.74
CA ILE A 44 -19.84 16.50 -4.00
C ILE A 44 -21.11 15.73 -4.36
N THR A 45 -22.26 16.41 -4.38
CA THR A 45 -23.55 15.80 -4.67
C THR A 45 -23.58 15.22 -6.10
N GLN A 46 -23.15 16.00 -7.10
CA GLN A 46 -23.17 15.54 -8.50
C GLN A 46 -22.14 14.43 -8.73
N MET A 47 -20.92 14.55 -8.17
CA MET A 47 -19.91 13.48 -8.25
C MET A 47 -20.38 12.21 -7.52
N GLY A 48 -21.14 12.34 -6.44
CA GLY A 48 -21.81 11.23 -5.76
C GLY A 48 -22.79 10.48 -6.67
N LYS A 49 -23.58 11.20 -7.47
CA LYS A 49 -24.48 10.57 -8.46
C LYS A 49 -23.69 9.82 -9.54
N VAL A 50 -22.62 10.42 -10.07
CA VAL A 50 -21.74 9.74 -11.03
C VAL A 50 -21.19 8.44 -10.46
N LEU A 51 -20.71 8.48 -9.21
CA LEU A 51 -20.11 7.34 -8.53
C LEU A 51 -21.13 6.27 -8.09
N SER A 52 -22.39 6.65 -7.86
CA SER A 52 -23.46 5.68 -7.59
C SER A 52 -23.77 4.81 -8.82
N LYS A 53 -23.59 5.35 -10.03
CA LYS A 53 -23.82 4.64 -11.30
C LYS A 53 -22.58 3.93 -11.80
N ASN A 54 -21.40 4.56 -11.66
CA ASN A 54 -20.12 3.97 -11.98
C ASN A 54 -19.14 4.19 -10.82
N PRO A 55 -19.06 3.24 -9.88
CA PRO A 55 -18.14 3.34 -8.76
C PRO A 55 -16.68 3.53 -9.18
N SER A 56 -16.27 3.02 -10.35
CA SER A 56 -14.88 3.08 -10.83
C SER A 56 -14.47 4.41 -11.50
N HIS A 57 -15.37 5.40 -11.59
CA HIS A 57 -15.10 6.65 -12.30
C HIS A 57 -14.06 7.53 -11.59
N ILE A 58 -12.80 7.41 -12.00
CA ILE A 58 -11.62 7.97 -11.33
C ILE A 58 -11.71 9.49 -11.18
N MET A 59 -12.00 10.21 -12.27
CA MET A 59 -12.05 11.68 -12.23
C MET A 59 -13.18 12.20 -11.35
N ALA A 60 -14.26 11.44 -11.16
CA ALA A 60 -15.35 11.85 -10.28
C ALA A 60 -14.94 11.73 -8.82
N ARG A 61 -14.16 10.68 -8.47
CA ARG A 61 -13.53 10.58 -7.15
C ARG A 61 -12.54 11.70 -6.92
N TYR A 62 -11.72 12.02 -7.91
CA TYR A 62 -10.75 13.10 -7.82
C TYR A 62 -11.42 14.47 -7.56
N TYR A 63 -12.38 14.89 -8.39
CA TYR A 63 -13.06 16.18 -8.15
C TYR A 63 -13.86 16.19 -6.83
N ARG A 64 -14.40 15.04 -6.41
CA ARG A 64 -15.07 14.92 -5.11
C ARG A 64 -14.09 15.00 -3.95
N SER A 65 -12.90 14.41 -4.05
CA SER A 65 -11.87 14.51 -3.03
C SER A 65 -11.37 15.95 -2.88
N LEU A 66 -11.14 16.65 -3.98
CA LEU A 66 -10.79 18.08 -3.95
C LEU A 66 -11.88 18.92 -3.28
N SER A 67 -13.14 18.63 -3.58
CA SER A 67 -14.29 19.32 -2.97
C SER A 67 -14.40 19.02 -1.47
N TYR A 68 -14.16 17.78 -1.05
CA TYR A 68 -14.08 17.42 0.37
C TYR A 68 -12.90 18.11 1.07
N ALA A 69 -11.72 18.13 0.46
CA ALA A 69 -10.54 18.79 1.01
C ALA A 69 -10.77 20.30 1.20
N ALA A 70 -11.41 20.97 0.23
CA ALA A 70 -11.77 22.38 0.32
C ALA A 70 -12.80 22.68 1.43
N MET A 71 -13.58 21.67 1.84
CA MET A 71 -14.52 21.75 2.96
C MET A 71 -13.93 21.21 4.29
N SER A 72 -12.62 20.97 4.35
CA SER A 72 -11.93 20.35 5.51
C SER A 72 -12.43 18.95 5.90
N LEU A 73 -13.12 18.26 4.99
CA LEU A 73 -13.58 16.88 5.13
C LEU A 73 -12.44 15.93 4.71
N HIS A 74 -11.34 15.99 5.47
CA HIS A 74 -10.08 15.37 5.07
C HIS A 74 -10.13 13.84 4.98
N SER A 75 -10.89 13.17 5.84
CA SER A 75 -10.97 11.71 5.85
C SER A 75 -11.69 11.17 4.60
N GLU A 76 -12.74 11.86 4.18
CA GLU A 76 -13.52 11.58 2.98
C GLU A 76 -12.69 11.85 1.72
N ALA A 77 -11.93 12.95 1.72
CA ALA A 77 -11.01 13.29 0.64
C ALA A 77 -9.92 12.22 0.45
N LEU A 78 -9.26 11.80 1.53
CA LEU A 78 -8.27 10.71 1.50
C LEU A 78 -8.89 9.40 1.00
N ALA A 79 -10.09 9.05 1.47
CA ALA A 79 -10.76 7.82 1.05
C ALA A 79 -11.11 7.79 -0.44
N ASP A 80 -11.41 8.94 -1.06
CA ASP A 80 -11.64 9.02 -2.51
C ASP A 80 -10.33 8.97 -3.30
N LEU A 81 -9.26 9.60 -2.81
CA LEU A 81 -7.92 9.51 -3.42
C LEU A 81 -7.32 8.11 -3.33
N ASP A 82 -7.48 7.41 -2.22
CA ASP A 82 -7.03 6.03 -2.06
C ASP A 82 -7.72 5.09 -3.05
N GLU A 83 -9.02 5.26 -3.26
CA GLU A 83 -9.76 4.49 -4.28
C GLU A 83 -9.37 4.88 -5.71
N ALA A 84 -8.98 6.14 -5.94
CA ALA A 84 -8.48 6.58 -7.23
C ALA A 84 -7.09 5.98 -7.51
N LEU A 85 -6.19 5.98 -6.51
CA LEU A 85 -4.84 5.42 -6.58
C LEU A 85 -4.83 3.88 -6.72
N LYS A 86 -5.86 3.17 -6.24
CA LYS A 86 -6.02 1.73 -6.54
C LYS A 86 -6.19 1.44 -8.04
N ILE A 87 -6.75 2.38 -8.80
CA ILE A 87 -7.00 2.22 -10.23
C ILE A 87 -5.87 2.85 -11.06
N MET A 88 -5.40 4.04 -10.66
CA MET A 88 -4.27 4.74 -11.27
C MET A 88 -3.15 4.89 -10.24
N THR A 89 -2.38 3.82 -10.07
CA THR A 89 -1.29 3.73 -9.08
C THR A 89 -0.08 4.62 -9.38
N ARG A 90 -0.01 5.20 -10.58
CA ARG A 90 1.12 6.02 -11.05
C ARG A 90 0.69 7.43 -11.45
N ASN A 91 -0.21 8.03 -10.69
CA ASN A 91 -0.66 9.41 -10.93
C ASN A 91 -0.04 10.36 -9.89
N ALA A 92 0.89 11.23 -10.34
CA ALA A 92 1.60 12.16 -9.47
C ALA A 92 0.66 13.15 -8.78
N ASP A 93 -0.35 13.67 -9.49
CA ASP A 93 -1.32 14.62 -8.93
C ASP A 93 -2.12 14.00 -7.77
N PHE A 94 -2.44 12.71 -7.83
CA PHE A 94 -3.19 12.06 -6.75
C PHE A 94 -2.35 11.94 -5.48
N TYR A 95 -1.06 11.58 -5.62
CA TYR A 95 -0.13 11.59 -4.50
C TYR A 95 0.06 13.00 -3.95
N TYR A 96 0.24 13.99 -4.82
CA TYR A 96 0.37 15.38 -4.42
C TYR A 96 -0.84 15.88 -3.62
N GLN A 97 -2.05 15.68 -4.13
CA GLN A 97 -3.28 16.08 -3.43
C GLN A 97 -3.46 15.34 -2.10
N ARG A 98 -3.07 14.06 -2.04
CA ARG A 98 -3.10 13.28 -0.80
C ARG A 98 -2.11 13.84 0.23
N ALA A 99 -0.92 14.24 -0.22
CA ALA A 99 0.07 14.88 0.62
C ALA A 99 -0.42 16.21 1.20
N LEU A 100 -1.06 17.06 0.39
CA LEU A 100 -1.63 18.32 0.87
C LEU A 100 -2.68 18.09 1.97
N ILE A 101 -3.51 17.06 1.82
CA ILE A 101 -4.49 16.69 2.85
C ILE A 101 -3.79 16.15 4.10
N HIS A 102 -2.74 15.33 3.96
CA HIS A 102 -1.95 14.89 5.10
C HIS A 102 -1.25 16.05 5.82
N LYS A 103 -0.70 17.02 5.09
CA LYS A 103 -0.13 18.26 5.62
C LYS A 103 -1.18 19.05 6.41
N ALA A 104 -2.39 19.22 5.87
CA ALA A 104 -3.50 19.88 6.56
C ALA A 104 -3.92 19.16 7.86
N LYS A 105 -3.75 17.83 7.93
CA LYS A 105 -3.97 17.02 9.14
C LYS A 105 -2.77 16.99 10.10
N ASN A 106 -1.68 17.70 9.79
CA ASN A 106 -0.41 17.65 10.51
C ASN A 106 0.27 16.26 10.52
N ASN A 107 -0.02 15.42 9.52
CA ASN A 107 0.61 14.12 9.29
C ASN A 107 1.83 14.31 8.37
N LYS A 108 2.89 14.92 8.91
CA LYS A 108 4.03 15.42 8.12
C LYS A 108 4.79 14.30 7.39
N GLU A 109 5.01 13.16 8.03
CA GLU A 109 5.75 12.04 7.48
C GLU A 109 5.01 11.38 6.31
N GLN A 110 3.69 11.21 6.43
CA GLN A 110 2.87 10.69 5.34
C GLN A 110 2.81 11.67 4.18
N ALA A 111 2.73 12.98 4.46
CA ALA A 111 2.79 14.01 3.42
C ALA A 111 4.14 13.99 2.68
N ILE A 112 5.26 13.86 3.39
CA ILE A 112 6.60 13.72 2.78
C ILE A 112 6.68 12.46 1.91
N SER A 113 6.14 11.33 2.37
CA SER A 113 6.13 10.08 1.60
C SER A 113 5.34 10.23 0.30
N ASP A 114 4.17 10.88 0.36
CA ASP A 114 3.34 11.11 -0.83
C ASP A 114 3.97 12.12 -1.79
N LEU A 115 4.55 13.22 -1.28
CA LEU A 115 5.30 14.17 -2.12
C LEU A 115 6.52 13.52 -2.78
N SER A 116 7.21 12.63 -2.06
CA SER A 116 8.31 11.86 -2.62
C SER A 116 7.83 10.94 -3.75
N SER A 117 6.66 10.32 -3.59
CA SER A 117 6.04 9.51 -4.64
C SER A 117 5.64 10.37 -5.84
N ALA A 118 5.07 11.56 -5.61
CA ALA A 118 4.74 12.52 -6.67
C ALA A 118 5.99 12.96 -7.45
N ILE A 119 7.09 13.30 -6.76
CA ILE A 119 8.38 13.69 -7.36
C ILE A 119 9.00 12.55 -8.16
N ILE A 120 8.91 11.30 -7.69
CA ILE A 120 9.40 10.13 -8.43
C ILE A 120 8.63 9.95 -9.75
N LEU A 121 7.33 10.24 -9.74
CA LEU A 121 6.46 10.09 -10.90
C LEU A 121 6.56 11.27 -11.88
N ASP A 122 6.76 12.49 -11.35
CA ASP A 122 6.94 13.71 -12.12
C ASP A 122 7.83 14.71 -11.35
N ASP A 123 9.06 14.89 -11.82
CA ASP A 123 10.08 15.73 -11.19
C ASP A 123 10.16 17.14 -11.77
N LYS A 124 9.21 17.51 -12.65
CA LYS A 124 9.15 18.83 -13.31
C LYS A 124 8.25 19.81 -12.59
N GLN A 125 7.50 19.33 -11.61
CA GLN A 125 6.54 20.14 -10.85
C GLN A 125 7.22 20.76 -9.62
N ALA A 126 7.54 22.05 -9.72
CA ALA A 126 8.19 22.80 -8.65
C ALA A 126 7.43 22.75 -7.32
N ASP A 127 6.10 22.69 -7.38
CA ASP A 127 5.23 22.71 -6.20
C ASP A 127 5.41 21.45 -5.33
N TYR A 128 5.83 20.32 -5.90
CA TYR A 128 6.07 19.11 -5.11
C TYR A 128 7.30 19.27 -4.22
N PHE A 129 8.37 19.85 -4.78
CA PHE A 129 9.59 20.15 -4.03
C PHE A 129 9.33 21.25 -3.01
N LEU A 130 8.64 22.32 -3.38
CA LEU A 130 8.28 23.41 -2.48
C LEU A 130 7.52 22.89 -1.25
N GLU A 131 6.45 22.12 -1.48
CA GLU A 131 5.61 21.60 -0.39
C GLU A 131 6.38 20.63 0.53
N ARG A 132 7.29 19.84 -0.04
CA ARG A 132 8.12 18.90 0.73
C ARG A 132 9.23 19.62 1.51
N ALA A 133 9.83 20.64 0.91
CA ALA A 133 10.81 21.52 1.56
C ALA A 133 10.20 22.21 2.79
N GLU A 134 8.97 22.71 2.69
CA GLU A 134 8.27 23.31 3.82
C GLU A 134 8.00 22.32 4.96
N LEU A 135 7.68 21.07 4.61
CA LEU A 135 7.53 20.00 5.61
C LEU A 135 8.85 19.67 6.29
N TYR A 136 9.93 19.51 5.50
CA TYR A 136 11.28 19.30 6.02
C TYR A 136 11.73 20.45 6.93
N LEU A 137 11.50 21.69 6.52
CA LEU A 137 11.80 22.87 7.33
C LEU A 137 11.04 22.84 8.66
N SER A 138 9.76 22.44 8.64
CA SER A 138 8.95 22.30 9.85
C SER A 138 9.33 21.12 10.76
N LEU A 139 10.19 20.23 10.28
CA LEU A 139 10.80 19.12 11.01
C LEU A 139 12.27 19.39 11.35
N GLU A 140 12.75 20.62 11.10
CA GLU A 140 14.14 21.04 11.30
C GLU A 140 15.15 20.23 10.47
N GLN A 141 14.70 19.63 9.37
CA GLN A 141 15.51 18.90 8.39
C GLN A 141 16.03 19.90 7.33
N TYR A 142 16.94 20.77 7.77
CA TYR A 142 17.37 21.94 7.02
C TYR A 142 18.14 21.61 5.74
N GLY A 143 18.91 20.52 5.74
CA GLY A 143 19.66 20.06 4.56
C GLY A 143 18.73 19.64 3.41
N GLU A 144 17.76 18.78 3.71
CA GLU A 144 16.75 18.31 2.77
C GLU A 144 15.85 19.44 2.29
N ALA A 145 15.41 20.31 3.19
CA ALA A 145 14.64 21.51 2.84
C ALA A 145 15.40 22.40 1.85
N SER A 146 16.70 22.61 2.08
CA SER A 146 17.56 23.41 1.20
C SER A 146 17.66 22.81 -0.21
N LEU A 147 17.84 21.49 -0.31
CA LEU A 147 17.89 20.80 -1.61
C LEU A 147 16.58 20.96 -2.39
N ASP A 148 15.45 20.77 -1.73
CA ASP A 148 14.15 20.87 -2.37
C ASP A 148 13.81 22.32 -2.75
N PHE A 149 14.13 23.32 -1.92
CA PHE A 149 13.98 24.73 -2.31
C PHE A 149 14.87 25.11 -3.50
N ALA A 150 16.11 24.62 -3.52
CA ALA A 150 17.00 24.82 -4.66
C ALA A 150 16.41 24.20 -5.94
N ARG A 151 15.88 22.98 -5.85
CA ARG A 151 15.24 22.30 -6.99
C ARG A 151 13.98 23.03 -7.46
N ALA A 152 13.13 23.47 -6.54
CA ALA A 152 11.97 24.30 -6.85
C ALA A 152 12.38 25.59 -7.58
N LYS A 153 13.43 26.27 -7.11
CA LYS A 153 13.95 27.49 -7.75
C LYS A 153 14.52 27.25 -9.14
N MET A 154 15.16 26.11 -9.39
CA MET A 154 15.60 25.74 -10.73
C MET A 154 14.43 25.55 -11.70
N LEU A 155 13.29 25.05 -11.20
CA LEU A 155 12.08 24.81 -11.99
C LEU A 155 11.22 26.08 -12.17
N LYS A 156 11.25 27.01 -11.22
CA LYS A 156 10.60 28.34 -11.28
C LYS A 156 11.61 29.47 -11.02
N PRO A 157 12.51 29.78 -11.97
CA PRO A 157 13.55 30.79 -11.79
C PRO A 157 13.03 32.20 -11.52
N GLU A 158 11.81 32.52 -11.94
CA GLU A 158 11.14 33.80 -11.74
C GLU A 158 10.59 33.99 -10.32
N ASP A 159 10.39 32.91 -9.56
CA ASP A 159 9.88 32.99 -8.20
C ASP A 159 11.00 33.43 -7.24
N ALA A 160 10.96 34.71 -6.85
CA ALA A 160 11.95 35.32 -5.97
C ALA A 160 11.90 34.77 -4.53
N GLU A 161 10.77 34.24 -4.08
CA GLU A 161 10.59 33.74 -2.71
C GLU A 161 11.40 32.48 -2.46
N LEU A 162 11.50 31.60 -3.47
CA LEU A 162 12.22 30.33 -3.38
C LEU A 162 13.71 30.51 -3.07
N ALA A 163 14.34 31.58 -3.57
CA ALA A 163 15.73 31.88 -3.25
C ALA A 163 15.91 32.28 -1.78
N SER A 164 14.95 33.02 -1.22
CA SER A 164 14.95 33.40 0.19
C SER A 164 14.70 32.19 1.09
N LYS A 165 13.75 31.31 0.73
CA LYS A 165 13.48 30.05 1.45
C LYS A 165 14.67 29.09 1.43
N PHE A 166 15.34 28.96 0.28
CA PHE A 166 16.62 28.23 0.17
C PHE A 166 17.67 28.79 1.13
N LYS A 167 17.94 30.11 1.09
CA LYS A 167 18.95 30.74 1.97
C LYS A 167 18.63 30.56 3.45
N LEU A 168 17.35 30.65 3.81
CA LEU A 168 16.89 30.43 5.19
C LEU A 168 17.24 29.02 5.66
N ALA A 169 16.81 28.00 4.91
CA ALA A 169 17.09 26.60 5.24
C ALA A 169 18.61 26.33 5.25
N PHE A 170 19.34 26.83 4.24
CA PHE A 170 20.78 26.60 4.12
C PHE A 170 21.55 27.17 5.31
N ASN A 171 21.20 28.37 5.78
CA ASN A 171 21.87 28.99 6.92
C ASN A 171 21.57 28.31 8.25
N GLN A 172 20.45 27.59 8.35
CA GLN A 172 20.06 26.82 9.54
C GLN A 172 20.65 25.41 9.53
N ALA A 173 21.08 24.91 8.37
CA ALA A 173 21.77 23.63 8.25
C ALA A 173 23.14 23.64 8.96
N SER A 174 23.57 22.45 9.41
CA SER A 174 24.86 22.26 10.07
C SER A 174 26.02 22.62 9.13
N SER A 175 27.23 22.81 9.69
CA SER A 175 28.43 23.05 8.87
C SER A 175 28.71 21.90 7.90
N GLU A 176 28.49 20.66 8.35
CA GLU A 176 28.68 19.44 7.56
C GLU A 176 27.67 19.35 6.42
N GLU A 177 26.39 19.62 6.70
CA GLU A 177 25.33 19.65 5.69
C GLU A 177 25.57 20.76 4.66
N ARG A 178 26.03 21.95 5.09
CA ARG A 178 26.37 23.04 4.17
C ARG A 178 27.56 22.72 3.26
N GLU A 179 28.58 22.03 3.78
CA GLU A 179 29.69 21.55 2.96
C GLU A 179 29.23 20.51 1.93
N GLU A 180 28.33 19.60 2.33
CA GLU A 180 27.73 18.61 1.42
C GLU A 180 26.87 19.29 0.34
N LEU A 181 26.03 20.26 0.71
CA LEU A 181 25.20 21.04 -0.21
C LEU A 181 26.03 21.84 -1.22
N ALA A 182 27.15 22.41 -0.79
CA ALA A 182 28.09 23.12 -1.66
C ALA A 182 28.72 22.21 -2.71
N GLN A 183 28.97 20.93 -2.36
CA GLN A 183 29.51 19.93 -3.28
C GLN A 183 28.46 19.36 -4.23
N VAL A 184 27.21 19.22 -3.80
CA VAL A 184 26.15 18.53 -4.56
C VAL A 184 25.51 19.40 -5.65
N ALA A 185 25.51 20.72 -5.50
CA ALA A 185 24.75 21.59 -6.40
C ALA A 185 25.44 22.92 -6.76
N GLY A 186 26.71 23.12 -6.41
CA GLY A 186 27.39 24.41 -6.57
C GLY A 186 26.73 25.53 -5.76
N LEU A 187 25.98 25.16 -4.73
CA LEU A 187 25.18 26.06 -3.89
C LEU A 187 26.06 26.62 -2.78
N SER A 188 26.33 27.93 -2.80
CA SER A 188 27.08 28.60 -1.73
C SER A 188 26.18 29.58 -0.97
N ALA A 189 26.64 30.00 0.21
CA ALA A 189 25.99 31.04 1.01
C ALA A 189 25.77 32.36 0.23
N SER A 190 26.53 32.61 -0.84
CA SER A 190 26.40 33.81 -1.70
C SER A 190 25.20 33.76 -2.67
N GLY A 191 24.62 32.59 -2.92
CA GLY A 191 23.46 32.40 -3.80
C GLY A 191 23.53 31.13 -4.66
N ILE A 192 22.42 30.81 -5.32
CA ILE A 192 22.36 29.84 -6.42
C ILE A 192 23.16 30.47 -7.55
N GLY A 193 24.38 30.00 -7.79
CA GLY A 193 25.29 30.58 -8.79
C GLY A 193 24.61 30.76 -10.14
N ASP A 194 24.91 31.87 -10.82
CA ASP A 194 24.40 32.17 -12.16
C ASP A 194 24.59 30.96 -13.08
N LYS A 195 23.46 30.40 -13.52
CA LYS A 195 23.31 29.27 -14.45
C LYS A 195 24.24 28.08 -14.20
N PRO A 196 23.69 26.94 -13.73
CA PRO A 196 24.01 25.69 -14.40
C PRO A 196 23.48 25.87 -15.84
N THR A 197 24.39 26.01 -16.81
CA THR A 197 24.02 26.01 -18.22
C THR A 197 23.08 24.85 -18.46
N ALA A 198 21.95 25.15 -19.12
CA ALA A 198 20.95 24.20 -19.53
C ALA A 198 21.59 23.03 -20.29
N SER A 199 21.94 21.96 -19.58
CA SER A 199 21.73 20.63 -20.08
C SER A 199 20.66 20.03 -19.20
N ASN A 200 19.49 19.79 -19.78
CA ASN A 200 18.90 18.45 -19.72
C ASN A 200 19.59 17.57 -18.66
N ILE A 201 18.92 17.28 -17.55
CA ILE A 201 19.14 15.96 -16.93
C ILE A 201 17.82 15.20 -17.07
N PRO A 202 17.47 14.69 -18.28
CA PRO A 202 17.04 13.29 -18.28
C PRO A 202 18.11 12.56 -17.47
N ASP A 203 17.72 11.66 -16.55
CA ASP A 203 18.68 10.81 -15.80
C ASP A 203 19.93 10.67 -16.66
N ASP A 204 21.09 11.20 -16.22
CA ASP A 204 22.24 11.26 -17.14
C ASP A 204 22.40 9.86 -17.76
N ASN A 205 22.85 9.75 -19.02
CA ASN A 205 22.80 8.46 -19.72
C ASN A 205 23.41 7.31 -18.87
N ASN A 206 24.32 7.65 -17.95
CA ASN A 206 24.87 6.75 -16.94
C ASN A 206 23.84 6.32 -15.88
N THR A 207 23.04 7.21 -15.30
CA THR A 207 21.98 6.95 -14.31
C THR A 207 20.83 6.15 -14.91
N ILE A 208 20.36 6.48 -16.13
CA ILE A 208 19.34 5.66 -16.82
C ILE A 208 19.90 4.27 -17.09
N ALA A 209 21.13 4.18 -17.61
CA ALA A 209 21.75 2.90 -17.90
C ALA A 209 21.96 2.09 -16.61
N GLU A 210 22.40 2.72 -15.53
CA GLU A 210 22.64 2.05 -14.26
C GLU A 210 21.35 1.58 -13.60
N ARG A 211 20.29 2.41 -13.64
CA ARG A 211 18.95 2.01 -13.19
C ARG A 211 18.48 0.78 -13.96
N LYS A 212 18.59 0.81 -15.29
CA LYS A 212 18.23 -0.31 -16.16
C LYS A 212 19.04 -1.56 -15.80
N ASN A 213 20.36 -1.43 -15.62
CA ASN A 213 21.24 -2.52 -15.21
C ASN A 213 20.81 -3.13 -13.88
N ILE A 214 20.43 -2.32 -12.88
CA ILE A 214 19.94 -2.81 -11.59
C ILE A 214 18.60 -3.54 -11.76
N THR A 215 17.65 -2.95 -12.49
CA THR A 215 16.29 -3.52 -12.62
C THR A 215 16.23 -4.79 -13.46
N GLU A 216 17.06 -4.90 -14.51
CA GLU A 216 17.08 -6.06 -15.41
C GLU A 216 17.99 -7.18 -14.92
N ARG A 217 18.91 -6.88 -13.99
CA ARG A 217 19.73 -7.90 -13.35
C ARG A 217 18.89 -8.71 -12.36
N LYS A 218 19.16 -10.01 -12.34
CA LYS A 218 18.63 -10.95 -11.34
C LYS A 218 19.75 -11.34 -10.39
N PHE A 219 19.69 -10.85 -9.15
CA PHE A 219 20.66 -11.18 -8.11
C PHE A 219 20.34 -12.55 -7.50
N LYS A 220 21.34 -13.41 -7.33
CA LYS A 220 21.13 -14.77 -6.81
C LYS A 220 21.38 -14.89 -5.31
N SER A 221 22.09 -13.94 -4.71
CA SER A 221 22.39 -13.94 -3.28
C SER A 221 22.66 -12.52 -2.74
N ILE A 222 22.66 -12.39 -1.41
CA ILE A 222 23.00 -11.14 -0.72
C ILE A 222 24.45 -10.72 -1.00
N GLU A 223 25.36 -11.69 -1.11
CA GLU A 223 26.78 -11.45 -1.42
C GLU A 223 26.95 -10.84 -2.82
N GLU A 224 26.19 -11.31 -3.80
CA GLU A 224 26.20 -10.74 -5.15
C GLU A 224 25.70 -9.29 -5.13
N GLY A 225 24.61 -9.02 -4.40
CA GLY A 225 24.07 -7.68 -4.21
C GLY A 225 25.06 -6.74 -3.51
N LYS A 226 25.72 -7.23 -2.45
CA LYS A 226 26.73 -6.49 -1.68
C LYS A 226 27.98 -6.17 -2.52
N ALA A 227 28.42 -7.10 -3.37
CA ALA A 227 29.51 -6.86 -4.30
C ALA A 227 29.15 -5.75 -5.31
N TYR A 228 27.93 -5.79 -5.86
CA TYR A 228 27.43 -4.74 -6.74
C TYR A 228 27.34 -3.40 -6.02
N TYR A 229 26.78 -3.38 -4.80
CA TYR A 229 26.66 -2.21 -3.96
C TYR A 229 28.01 -1.52 -3.75
N ASN A 230 29.05 -2.28 -3.39
CA ASN A 230 30.39 -1.75 -3.20
C ASN A 230 30.97 -1.14 -4.48
N SER A 231 30.75 -1.78 -5.63
CA SER A 231 31.18 -1.26 -6.94
C SER A 231 30.47 0.05 -7.29
N LEU A 232 29.15 0.12 -7.08
CA LEU A 232 28.32 1.29 -7.39
C LEU A 232 28.63 2.47 -6.47
N ARG A 233 28.90 2.21 -5.19
CA ARG A 233 29.25 3.23 -4.20
C ARG A 233 30.48 4.05 -4.63
N ILE A 234 31.53 3.38 -5.09
CA ILE A 234 32.79 4.03 -5.50
C ILE A 234 32.78 4.49 -6.96
N LYS A 235 31.79 4.08 -7.76
CA LYS A 235 31.68 4.44 -9.17
C LYS A 235 31.56 5.96 -9.33
N GLN A 236 32.42 6.53 -10.14
CA GLN A 236 32.39 7.96 -10.47
C GLN A 236 31.33 8.27 -11.53
N GLY A 237 30.99 9.54 -11.70
CA GLY A 237 30.03 9.98 -12.73
C GLY A 237 28.57 9.93 -12.31
N PHE A 238 28.29 9.94 -11.00
CA PHE A 238 26.93 10.12 -10.46
C PHE A 238 26.93 11.24 -9.42
N ALA A 239 25.96 12.14 -9.50
CA ALA A 239 25.68 13.09 -8.42
C ALA A 239 25.27 12.33 -7.14
N ALA A 240 25.64 12.83 -5.95
CA ALA A 240 25.47 12.11 -4.68
C ALA A 240 24.03 11.65 -4.42
N GLY A 241 23.03 12.52 -4.62
CA GLY A 241 21.62 12.17 -4.47
C GLY A 241 21.13 11.10 -5.45
N LYS A 242 21.60 11.13 -6.70
CA LYS A 242 21.28 10.11 -7.72
C LYS A 242 21.94 8.77 -7.40
N LYS A 243 23.18 8.79 -6.90
CA LYS A 243 23.87 7.59 -6.43
C LYS A 243 23.13 6.95 -5.25
N ASN A 244 22.72 7.74 -4.26
CA ASN A 244 21.96 7.23 -3.10
C ASN A 244 20.62 6.62 -3.52
N MET A 245 19.91 7.22 -4.47
CA MET A 245 18.70 6.64 -5.06
C MET A 245 18.98 5.29 -5.73
N LEU A 246 20.04 5.18 -6.54
CA LEU A 246 20.40 3.90 -7.20
C LEU A 246 20.79 2.83 -6.17
N LEU A 247 21.51 3.20 -5.11
CA LEU A 247 21.86 2.29 -4.01
C LEU A 247 20.61 1.82 -3.24
N GLY A 248 19.64 2.70 -3.00
CA GLY A 248 18.34 2.34 -2.39
C GLY A 248 17.54 1.38 -3.25
N LEU A 249 17.43 1.66 -4.56
CA LEU A 249 16.80 0.77 -5.54
C LEU A 249 17.47 -0.61 -5.55
N LEU A 250 18.80 -0.65 -5.55
CA LEU A 250 19.58 -1.87 -5.53
C LEU A 250 19.29 -2.72 -4.28
N ARG A 251 19.23 -2.11 -3.09
CA ARG A 251 18.92 -2.83 -1.83
C ARG A 251 17.57 -3.54 -1.91
N VAL A 252 16.53 -2.82 -2.32
CA VAL A 252 15.17 -3.38 -2.45
C VAL A 252 15.15 -4.49 -3.50
N LYS A 253 15.78 -4.26 -4.66
CA LYS A 253 15.86 -5.23 -5.75
C LYS A 253 16.58 -6.52 -5.32
N VAL A 254 17.68 -6.40 -4.59
CA VAL A 254 18.41 -7.56 -4.05
C VAL A 254 17.54 -8.34 -3.08
N LEU A 255 16.85 -7.67 -2.15
CA LEU A 255 15.92 -8.35 -1.23
C LEU A 255 14.78 -9.05 -1.99
N GLN A 256 14.23 -8.41 -3.02
CA GLN A 256 13.18 -8.97 -3.86
C GLN A 256 13.66 -10.16 -4.71
N ASP A 257 14.89 -10.14 -5.22
CA ASP A 257 15.39 -11.25 -6.04
C ASP A 257 15.81 -12.46 -5.20
N VAL A 258 16.36 -12.20 -4.01
CA VAL A 258 16.85 -13.25 -3.10
C VAL A 258 15.73 -13.88 -2.30
N PHE A 259 14.78 -13.08 -1.80
CA PHE A 259 13.68 -13.55 -0.95
C PHE A 259 12.32 -13.53 -1.67
N GLY A 260 12.20 -12.90 -2.84
CA GLY A 260 10.93 -12.76 -3.56
C GLY A 260 10.23 -11.43 -3.30
N GLU A 261 9.32 -11.06 -4.22
CA GLU A 261 8.43 -9.89 -4.08
C GLU A 261 7.36 -10.08 -2.99
N ASN A 262 7.12 -11.34 -2.59
CA ASN A 262 6.22 -11.73 -1.50
C ASN A 262 6.85 -12.93 -0.76
N PRO A 263 7.90 -12.67 0.04
CA PRO A 263 8.68 -13.72 0.70
C PRO A 263 7.84 -14.54 1.69
N PHE A 264 8.20 -15.80 1.87
CA PHE A 264 7.67 -16.69 2.90
C PHE A 264 8.18 -16.31 4.29
N ALA A 265 7.57 -16.84 5.35
CA ALA A 265 7.98 -16.49 6.71
C ALA A 265 9.42 -16.88 7.04
N GLU A 266 9.90 -18.01 6.54
CA GLU A 266 11.31 -18.39 6.69
C GLU A 266 12.24 -17.39 5.98
N GLU A 267 11.85 -16.93 4.79
CA GLU A 267 12.57 -15.89 4.06
C GLU A 267 12.47 -14.52 4.73
N ILE A 268 11.35 -14.20 5.40
CA ILE A 268 11.18 -12.97 6.19
C ILE A 268 12.07 -12.99 7.44
N GLU A 269 12.16 -14.13 8.14
CA GLU A 269 13.06 -14.27 9.29
C GLU A 269 14.54 -14.25 8.86
N ASN A 270 14.88 -14.90 7.74
CA ASN A 270 16.22 -14.81 7.16
C ASN A 270 16.52 -13.38 6.72
N MET A 271 15.57 -12.70 6.07
CA MET A 271 15.69 -11.29 5.68
C MET A 271 15.96 -10.38 6.88
N LYS A 272 15.25 -10.60 8.00
CA LYS A 272 15.46 -9.87 9.26
C LYS A 272 16.90 -10.02 9.75
N TYR A 273 17.43 -11.26 9.76
CA TYR A 273 18.82 -11.51 10.12
C TYR A 273 19.79 -10.69 9.26
N TYR A 274 19.60 -10.68 7.93
CA TYR A 274 20.45 -9.89 7.04
C TYR A 274 20.27 -8.39 7.23
N ILE A 275 19.05 -7.88 7.39
CA ILE A 275 18.80 -6.44 7.64
C ILE A 275 19.50 -5.97 8.92
N ASP A 276 19.50 -6.79 9.96
CA ASP A 276 20.09 -6.44 11.26
C ASP A 276 21.62 -6.57 11.26
N THR A 277 22.18 -7.47 10.44
CA THR A 277 23.64 -7.73 10.40
C THR A 277 24.37 -6.96 9.30
N GLU A 278 23.69 -6.65 8.19
CA GLU A 278 24.27 -5.98 7.02
C GLU A 278 23.92 -4.49 7.01
N THR A 279 24.88 -3.66 7.39
CA THR A 279 24.71 -2.20 7.49
C THR A 279 24.29 -1.55 6.16
N TRP A 280 24.63 -2.15 5.02
CA TRP A 280 24.29 -1.62 3.71
C TRP A 280 22.82 -1.85 3.32
N LEU A 281 22.07 -2.75 3.97
CA LEU A 281 20.63 -2.94 3.72
C LEU A 281 19.78 -1.87 4.41
N GLY A 282 20.28 -1.30 5.50
CA GLY A 282 19.86 0.00 6.04
C GLY A 282 18.35 0.22 6.22
N ALA A 283 17.93 1.47 5.99
CA ALA A 283 16.55 1.93 6.19
C ALA A 283 15.57 1.36 5.15
N GLU A 284 16.00 1.17 3.89
CA GLU A 284 15.15 0.63 2.84
C GLU A 284 14.83 -0.86 3.06
N GLY A 285 15.80 -1.64 3.54
CA GLY A 285 15.56 -3.03 3.93
C GLY A 285 14.56 -3.13 5.08
N LYS A 286 14.75 -2.33 6.14
CA LYS A 286 13.80 -2.24 7.26
C LYS A 286 12.41 -1.84 6.79
N LYS A 287 12.30 -0.85 5.90
CA LYS A 287 11.02 -0.41 5.34
C LYS A 287 10.32 -1.55 4.57
N TYR A 288 11.03 -2.24 3.68
CA TYR A 288 10.48 -3.39 2.95
C TYR A 288 10.02 -4.50 3.90
N TYR A 289 10.82 -4.82 4.93
CA TYR A 289 10.45 -5.77 5.97
C TYR A 289 9.19 -5.36 6.75
N PHE A 290 9.09 -4.10 7.17
CA PHE A 290 7.91 -3.59 7.88
C PHE A 290 6.66 -3.62 7.00
N ASP A 291 6.77 -3.31 5.71
CA ASP A 291 5.66 -3.39 4.76
C ASP A 291 5.12 -4.83 4.63
N LEU A 292 5.98 -5.84 4.81
CA LEU A 292 5.60 -7.25 4.79
C LEU A 292 5.03 -7.77 6.12
N THR A 293 5.28 -7.07 7.23
CA THR A 293 5.00 -7.57 8.59
C THR A 293 4.02 -6.72 9.40
N SER A 294 3.63 -5.52 8.94
CA SER A 294 2.77 -4.61 9.71
C SER A 294 1.27 -4.77 9.40
N ASP A 295 0.48 -5.18 10.41
CA ASP A 295 -0.99 -5.23 10.33
C ASP A 295 -1.65 -3.84 10.23
N SER A 296 -2.88 -3.78 9.72
CA SER A 296 -3.73 -2.58 9.59
C SER A 296 -5.18 -2.83 10.04
N LYS A 297 -5.96 -1.75 10.24
CA LYS A 297 -7.42 -1.80 10.43
C LYS A 297 -8.17 -2.46 9.26
N TYR A 298 -7.59 -2.40 8.06
CA TYR A 298 -8.25 -2.85 6.82
C TYR A 298 -7.63 -4.10 6.22
N TRP A 299 -6.45 -4.50 6.68
CA TRP A 299 -5.83 -5.74 6.26
C TRP A 299 -4.92 -6.27 7.35
N PHE A 300 -4.80 -7.58 7.44
CA PHE A 300 -3.84 -8.23 8.32
C PHE A 300 -3.37 -9.52 7.66
N SER A 301 -2.21 -9.98 8.08
CA SER A 301 -1.67 -11.27 7.67
C SER A 301 -1.15 -12.04 8.87
N ASN A 302 -1.02 -13.35 8.68
CA ASN A 302 -0.35 -14.22 9.62
C ASN A 302 0.05 -15.51 8.90
N GLY A 303 0.76 -16.39 9.57
CA GLY A 303 0.84 -17.76 9.11
C GLY A 303 1.12 -18.73 10.24
N ILE A 304 0.87 -20.00 9.93
CA ILE A 304 0.94 -21.10 10.88
C ILE A 304 1.51 -22.33 10.21
N GLN A 305 2.44 -23.00 10.88
CA GLN A 305 3.02 -24.24 10.39
C GLN A 305 2.18 -25.44 10.82
N ARG A 306 1.97 -26.39 9.90
CA ARG A 306 1.30 -27.66 10.18
C ARG A 306 1.92 -28.78 9.35
N LYS A 307 2.40 -29.85 10.00
CA LYS A 307 2.96 -31.05 9.35
C LYS A 307 3.93 -30.71 8.20
N ASN A 308 4.88 -29.81 8.47
CA ASN A 308 5.92 -29.32 7.55
C ASN A 308 5.44 -28.45 6.38
N ILE A 309 4.18 -28.02 6.38
CA ILE A 309 3.63 -27.04 5.42
C ILE A 309 3.40 -25.73 6.16
N TYR A 310 3.93 -24.63 5.64
CA TYR A 310 3.64 -23.30 6.19
C TYR A 310 2.39 -22.74 5.49
N TYR A 311 1.35 -22.46 6.26
CA TYR A 311 0.13 -21.84 5.75
C TYR A 311 0.17 -20.35 6.05
N PHE A 312 0.38 -19.54 5.01
CA PHE A 312 0.29 -18.09 5.10
C PHE A 312 -1.12 -17.64 4.73
N TYR A 313 -1.68 -16.66 5.44
CA TYR A 313 -2.94 -16.06 5.04
C TYR A 313 -2.94 -14.54 5.11
N LYS A 314 -3.70 -13.95 4.19
CA LYS A 314 -3.99 -12.52 4.15
C LYS A 314 -5.50 -12.32 4.19
N ALA A 315 -5.93 -11.41 5.06
CA ALA A 315 -7.31 -10.98 5.17
C ALA A 315 -7.41 -9.49 4.87
N MET A 316 -8.32 -9.12 3.97
CA MET A 316 -8.55 -7.73 3.53
C MET A 316 -10.02 -7.38 3.72
N ARG A 317 -10.31 -6.34 4.48
CA ARG A 317 -11.68 -5.91 4.78
C ARG A 317 -12.35 -5.33 3.53
N TYR A 318 -13.57 -5.76 3.24
CA TYR A 318 -14.40 -5.09 2.24
C TYR A 318 -14.83 -3.71 2.77
N LYS A 319 -14.78 -2.69 1.92
CA LYS A 319 -15.11 -1.31 2.30
C LYS A 319 -16.53 -1.24 2.89
N ASN A 320 -16.67 -0.61 4.06
CA ASN A 320 -17.94 -0.45 4.78
C ASN A 320 -18.71 -1.76 5.01
N SER A 321 -17.98 -2.86 5.19
CA SER A 321 -18.55 -4.18 5.35
C SER A 321 -18.04 -4.86 6.62
N GLU A 322 -18.86 -5.76 7.11
CA GLU A 322 -18.57 -6.77 8.13
C GLU A 322 -17.81 -7.97 7.56
N LYS A 323 -17.43 -7.91 6.27
CA LYS A 323 -16.75 -8.98 5.57
C LYS A 323 -15.26 -8.70 5.34
N TYR A 324 -14.46 -9.75 5.38
CA TYR A 324 -13.07 -9.78 4.91
C TYR A 324 -12.94 -10.79 3.77
N ARG A 325 -12.19 -10.43 2.72
CA ARG A 325 -11.65 -11.40 1.76
C ARG A 325 -10.45 -12.07 2.41
N LEU A 326 -10.52 -13.39 2.53
CA LEU A 326 -9.45 -14.24 3.02
C LEU A 326 -8.82 -14.99 1.85
N GLN A 327 -7.49 -15.03 1.85
CA GLN A 327 -6.70 -15.90 0.99
C GLN A 327 -5.73 -16.68 1.87
N VAL A 328 -5.68 -18.00 1.68
CA VAL A 328 -4.73 -18.89 2.37
C VAL A 328 -3.87 -19.55 1.31
N PHE A 329 -2.57 -19.50 1.55
CA PHE A 329 -1.53 -20.06 0.71
C PHE A 329 -0.86 -21.19 1.48
N ALA A 330 -0.69 -22.34 0.83
CA ALA A 330 0.17 -23.40 1.34
C ALA A 330 1.55 -23.20 0.72
N VAL A 331 2.57 -23.22 1.57
CA VAL A 331 3.97 -23.10 1.18
C VAL A 331 4.63 -24.44 1.45
N VAL A 332 5.04 -25.08 0.35
CA VAL A 332 5.72 -26.38 0.35
C VAL A 332 6.93 -26.25 -0.57
N ASN A 333 8.13 -26.59 -0.08
CA ASN A 333 9.37 -26.53 -0.87
C ASN A 333 9.60 -25.17 -1.57
N ASN A 334 9.33 -24.06 -0.88
CA ASN A 334 9.41 -22.69 -1.42
C ASN A 334 8.45 -22.39 -2.59
N GLU A 335 7.40 -23.17 -2.79
CA GLU A 335 6.32 -22.86 -3.73
C GLU A 335 5.07 -22.41 -2.99
N SER A 336 4.59 -21.20 -3.33
CA SER A 336 3.34 -20.64 -2.81
C SER A 336 2.17 -21.03 -3.69
N ASN A 337 1.24 -21.80 -3.14
CA ASN A 337 0.03 -22.17 -3.85
C ASN A 337 -1.19 -21.60 -3.13
N LEU A 338 -2.01 -20.81 -3.82
CA LEU A 338 -3.29 -20.37 -3.29
C LEU A 338 -4.20 -21.59 -3.13
N VAL A 339 -4.36 -22.03 -1.89
CA VAL A 339 -5.17 -23.21 -1.57
C VAL A 339 -6.58 -22.83 -1.15
N MET A 340 -6.80 -21.61 -0.64
CA MET A 340 -8.14 -21.14 -0.25
C MET A 340 -8.37 -19.69 -0.62
N SER A 341 -9.58 -19.39 -1.08
CA SER A 341 -10.11 -18.03 -1.02
C SER A 341 -11.56 -18.04 -0.57
N GLY A 342 -11.92 -17.16 0.37
CA GLY A 342 -13.24 -17.10 0.96
C GLY A 342 -13.59 -15.76 1.58
N GLU A 343 -14.84 -15.61 2.01
CA GLU A 343 -15.28 -14.43 2.78
C GLU A 343 -15.43 -14.78 4.26
N VAL A 344 -14.65 -14.14 5.13
CA VAL A 344 -14.90 -14.14 6.57
C VAL A 344 -15.98 -13.10 6.86
N LYS A 345 -17.03 -13.45 7.59
CA LYS A 345 -18.09 -12.53 8.02
C LYS A 345 -17.99 -12.30 9.53
N ILE A 346 -18.21 -11.07 9.98
CA ILE A 346 -18.10 -10.71 11.39
C ILE A 346 -19.35 -9.95 11.79
N LYS A 347 -20.17 -10.53 12.66
CA LYS A 347 -21.30 -9.84 13.27
C LYS A 347 -20.95 -9.50 14.70
N GLU A 348 -21.19 -8.27 15.13
CA GLU A 348 -20.90 -7.80 16.48
C GLU A 348 -22.14 -7.17 17.10
N ASP A 349 -22.44 -7.53 18.34
CA ASP A 349 -23.45 -6.89 19.18
C ASP A 349 -22.81 -6.42 20.51
N SER A 350 -23.63 -5.92 21.44
CA SER A 350 -23.15 -5.30 22.68
C SER A 350 -22.43 -6.24 23.64
N LEU A 351 -22.60 -7.55 23.53
CA LEU A 351 -22.03 -8.54 24.47
C LEU A 351 -21.22 -9.64 23.76
N GLN A 352 -21.44 -9.83 22.46
CA GLN A 352 -20.95 -10.96 21.72
C GLN A 352 -20.50 -10.60 20.30
N ARG A 353 -19.45 -11.27 19.84
CA ARG A 353 -18.98 -11.22 18.44
C ARG A 353 -19.04 -12.60 17.81
N THR A 354 -19.62 -12.69 16.63
CA THR A 354 -19.70 -13.92 15.84
C THR A 354 -18.83 -13.80 14.59
N ILE A 355 -17.81 -14.65 14.48
CA ILE A 355 -16.91 -14.74 13.32
C ILE A 355 -17.29 -15.99 12.54
N ILE A 356 -17.66 -15.84 11.28
CA ILE A 356 -18.03 -16.93 10.40
C ILE A 356 -16.95 -17.09 9.35
N VAL A 357 -16.30 -18.24 9.32
CA VAL A 357 -15.31 -18.59 8.31
C VAL A 357 -15.85 -19.75 7.47
N PRO A 358 -15.95 -19.60 6.14
CA PRO A 358 -16.51 -20.63 5.28
C PRO A 358 -15.64 -21.87 5.32
N HIS A 359 -16.30 -23.03 5.37
CA HIS A 359 -15.62 -24.30 5.23
C HIS A 359 -15.18 -24.43 3.78
N ALA A 360 -13.87 -24.52 3.59
CA ALA A 360 -13.30 -25.01 2.36
C ALA A 360 -13.71 -26.48 2.17
N GLN A 361 -14.01 -26.92 0.95
CA GLN A 361 -14.07 -28.33 0.57
C GLN A 361 -12.99 -28.59 -0.48
N ASN A 362 -12.24 -29.67 -0.31
CA ASN A 362 -11.20 -30.06 -1.24
C ASN A 362 -11.80 -30.37 -2.63
N LYS A 363 -11.33 -29.66 -3.66
CA LYS A 363 -11.59 -29.97 -5.08
C LYS A 363 -10.28 -30.10 -5.86
N GLY A 364 -9.33 -30.91 -5.36
CA GLY A 364 -8.02 -31.09 -5.96
C GLY A 364 -7.02 -30.04 -5.46
N TYR A 365 -6.49 -29.22 -6.38
CA TYR A 365 -5.47 -28.20 -6.06
C TYR A 365 -6.02 -26.91 -5.44
N MET A 366 -7.34 -26.73 -5.42
CA MET A 366 -8.00 -25.57 -4.83
C MET A 366 -9.12 -25.99 -3.88
N TRP A 367 -9.27 -25.25 -2.80
CA TRP A 367 -10.40 -25.40 -1.90
C TRP A 367 -11.58 -24.55 -2.38
N ALA A 368 -12.72 -25.18 -2.60
CA ALA A 368 -13.97 -24.48 -2.89
C ALA A 368 -14.67 -24.15 -1.58
N THR A 369 -14.92 -22.88 -1.30
CA THR A 369 -15.67 -22.49 -0.10
C THR A 369 -17.16 -22.79 -0.25
N SER A 370 -17.75 -23.42 0.76
CA SER A 370 -19.20 -23.59 0.85
C SER A 370 -19.82 -22.49 1.71
N SER A 371 -20.99 -22.00 1.29
CA SER A 371 -21.82 -21.13 2.13
C SER A 371 -22.67 -21.90 3.15
N SER A 372 -22.82 -23.22 2.98
CA SER A 372 -23.65 -24.08 3.83
C SER A 372 -22.86 -24.88 4.88
N ASN A 373 -21.52 -24.93 4.76
CA ASN A 373 -20.62 -25.51 5.75
C ASN A 373 -19.68 -24.41 6.22
N PHE A 374 -19.59 -24.14 7.52
CA PHE A 374 -18.72 -23.09 8.05
C PHE A 374 -18.39 -23.31 9.52
N LEU A 375 -17.28 -22.70 9.95
CA LEU A 375 -16.94 -22.55 11.35
C LEU A 375 -17.50 -21.21 11.84
N GLU A 376 -18.33 -21.28 12.87
CA GLU A 376 -18.76 -20.12 13.63
C GLU A 376 -17.94 -20.04 14.92
N ALA A 377 -17.27 -18.92 15.18
CA ALA A 377 -16.63 -18.62 16.45
C ALA A 377 -17.41 -17.51 17.15
N LYS A 378 -18.01 -17.83 18.29
CA LYS A 378 -18.72 -16.90 19.17
C LYS A 378 -17.77 -16.45 20.26
N VAL A 379 -17.48 -15.17 20.31
CA VAL A 379 -16.61 -14.55 21.30
C VAL A 379 -17.45 -13.73 22.25
N ASP A 380 -17.43 -14.10 23.52
CA ASP A 380 -17.97 -13.27 24.59
C ASP A 380 -17.02 -12.09 24.83
N LEU A 381 -17.51 -10.87 24.63
CA LEU A 381 -16.67 -9.66 24.65
C LEU A 381 -16.31 -9.20 26.08
N VAL A 382 -16.99 -9.73 27.09
CA VAL A 382 -16.79 -9.37 28.51
C VAL A 382 -15.75 -10.30 29.16
N SER A 383 -15.90 -11.60 28.95
CA SER A 383 -15.01 -12.66 29.48
C SER A 383 -13.87 -13.03 28.54
N ASN A 384 -13.90 -12.55 27.29
CA ASN A 384 -12.96 -12.91 26.23
C ASN A 384 -12.88 -14.43 25.96
N GLN A 385 -13.97 -15.15 26.22
CA GLN A 385 -14.07 -16.58 25.93
C GLN A 385 -14.55 -16.81 24.50
N MET A 386 -13.94 -17.77 23.81
CA MET A 386 -14.29 -18.14 22.44
C MET A 386 -14.88 -19.54 22.38
N ILE A 387 -16.06 -19.66 21.77
CA ILE A 387 -16.80 -20.90 21.57
C ILE A 387 -16.90 -21.16 20.08
N PHE A 388 -16.42 -22.32 19.65
CA PHE A 388 -16.49 -22.73 18.25
C PHE A 388 -17.68 -23.66 18.02
N ASN A 389 -18.50 -23.32 17.02
CA ASN A 389 -19.60 -24.14 16.54
C ASN A 389 -19.36 -24.52 15.08
N ALA A 390 -19.37 -25.81 14.84
CA ALA A 390 -19.37 -26.36 13.49
C ALA A 390 -20.79 -26.39 12.92
N VAL A 391 -20.99 -25.81 11.73
CA VAL A 391 -22.31 -25.75 11.07
C VAL A 391 -22.28 -26.50 9.74
N GLY A 392 -23.37 -27.20 9.42
CA GLY A 392 -23.50 -28.06 8.24
C GLY A 392 -22.79 -29.41 8.44
N ASN A 393 -22.16 -29.95 7.40
CA ASN A 393 -21.44 -31.23 7.46
C ASN A 393 -20.17 -31.21 8.34
N MET A 394 -19.85 -30.08 8.98
CA MET A 394 -18.82 -30.03 10.01
C MET A 394 -19.32 -30.56 11.38
N SER A 395 -20.64 -30.67 11.60
CA SER A 395 -21.22 -30.97 12.92
C SER A 395 -21.12 -32.44 13.37
N SER A 396 -20.63 -33.34 12.50
CA SER A 396 -20.55 -34.79 12.77
C SER A 396 -19.12 -35.33 12.83
N PHE A 397 -18.12 -34.46 12.94
CA PHE A 397 -16.71 -34.87 12.93
C PHE A 397 -16.17 -34.95 14.36
N GLU A 398 -16.41 -36.08 15.04
CA GLU A 398 -15.60 -36.43 16.21
C GLU A 398 -14.20 -36.82 15.73
N ASP A 399 -13.16 -36.07 16.12
CA ASP A 399 -11.78 -36.50 15.93
C ASP A 399 -11.40 -37.50 17.03
N SER A 400 -11.83 -38.75 16.83
CA SER A 400 -11.52 -39.88 17.71
C SER A 400 -10.03 -40.26 17.75
N ASN A 401 -9.13 -39.55 17.04
CA ASN A 401 -7.72 -39.94 16.90
C ASN A 401 -6.71 -39.04 17.63
N HIS A 402 -7.11 -37.92 18.25
CA HIS A 402 -6.12 -36.94 18.74
C HIS A 402 -6.33 -36.40 20.16
N GLY A 403 -7.19 -37.03 20.96
CA GLY A 403 -7.08 -37.03 22.43
C GLY A 403 -7.04 -35.68 23.14
N LEU A 404 -7.61 -34.61 22.56
CA LEU A 404 -7.73 -33.32 23.22
C LEU A 404 -9.19 -32.97 23.47
N SER A 405 -9.56 -32.74 24.73
CA SER A 405 -10.92 -32.38 25.14
C SER A 405 -11.16 -30.88 24.98
N GLN A 406 -12.44 -30.51 24.91
CA GLN A 406 -12.94 -29.13 24.79
C GLN A 406 -12.38 -28.18 25.88
N GLU A 407 -11.99 -28.74 27.04
CA GLU A 407 -11.45 -28.02 28.20
C GLU A 407 -9.97 -27.62 28.03
N GLN A 408 -9.18 -28.35 27.24
CA GLN A 408 -7.75 -28.05 27.05
C GLN A 408 -7.50 -26.81 26.18
N TYR A 409 -8.51 -26.34 25.45
CA TYR A 409 -8.41 -25.16 24.58
C TYR A 409 -8.60 -23.82 25.30
N ALA A 410 -9.20 -23.82 26.50
CA ALA A 410 -9.39 -22.59 27.30
C ALA A 410 -8.07 -21.98 27.83
N GLN A 411 -6.97 -22.74 27.79
CA GLN A 411 -5.69 -22.35 28.39
C GLN A 411 -4.74 -21.58 27.45
N LEU A 412 -5.07 -21.44 26.16
CA LEU A 412 -4.22 -20.73 25.17
C LEU A 412 -4.49 -19.21 25.09
N ILE A 413 -5.29 -18.66 26.02
CA ILE A 413 -5.60 -17.23 26.08
C ILE A 413 -4.44 -16.49 26.75
N THR A 414 -3.63 -15.75 25.98
CA THR A 414 -2.67 -14.76 26.51
C THR A 414 -3.20 -13.34 26.25
N PRO A 415 -2.96 -12.34 27.13
CA PRO A 415 -3.59 -11.03 27.01
C PRO A 415 -2.81 -10.02 26.15
N ALA A 416 -3.60 -9.10 25.56
CA ALA A 416 -3.29 -7.77 25.02
C ALA A 416 -2.69 -7.65 23.60
N ASN A 417 -3.55 -7.38 22.60
CA ASN A 417 -3.90 -6.05 22.05
C ASN A 417 -4.64 -6.26 20.71
N GLU A 418 -5.69 -5.48 20.39
CA GLU A 418 -6.39 -5.69 19.11
C GLU A 418 -7.54 -6.71 19.16
N LEU A 419 -8.43 -6.71 20.17
CA LEU A 419 -9.39 -7.80 20.46
C LEU A 419 -10.07 -8.40 19.22
N LEU A 420 -10.56 -7.57 18.30
CA LEU A 420 -11.16 -8.04 17.04
C LEU A 420 -10.17 -8.81 16.16
N ARG A 421 -8.97 -8.29 15.94
CA ARG A 421 -7.96 -8.92 15.08
C ARG A 421 -7.39 -10.19 15.70
N SER A 422 -7.10 -10.14 17.00
CA SER A 422 -6.63 -11.33 17.72
C SER A 422 -7.65 -12.47 17.61
N ASN A 423 -8.94 -12.15 17.78
CA ASN A 423 -10.01 -13.15 17.69
C ASN A 423 -10.16 -13.71 16.27
N ILE A 424 -9.99 -12.89 15.23
CA ILE A 424 -10.02 -13.38 13.84
C ILE A 424 -8.80 -14.25 13.55
N LYS A 425 -7.58 -13.83 13.94
CA LYS A 425 -6.36 -14.62 13.76
C LYS A 425 -6.45 -15.97 14.49
N ALA A 426 -6.95 -15.97 15.73
CA ALA A 426 -7.18 -17.19 16.51
C ALA A 426 -8.20 -18.12 15.82
N THR A 427 -9.31 -17.57 15.31
CA THR A 427 -10.34 -18.34 14.58
C THR A 427 -9.77 -18.96 13.30
N LEU A 428 -8.96 -18.21 12.53
CA LEU A 428 -8.34 -18.69 11.30
C LEU A 428 -7.28 -19.75 11.57
N ASN A 429 -6.44 -19.54 12.59
CA ASN A 429 -5.47 -20.54 13.03
C ASN A 429 -6.17 -21.83 13.45
N TYR A 430 -7.25 -21.73 14.24
CA TYR A 430 -8.06 -22.88 14.65
C TYR A 430 -8.64 -23.61 13.44
N LEU A 431 -9.26 -22.90 12.48
CA LEU A 431 -9.79 -23.52 11.27
C LEU A 431 -8.71 -24.28 10.47
N ILE A 432 -7.54 -23.67 10.27
CA ILE A 432 -6.41 -24.26 9.53
C ILE A 432 -5.90 -25.53 10.24
N LEU A 433 -5.88 -25.53 11.58
CA LEU A 433 -5.49 -26.68 12.39
C LEU A 433 -6.52 -27.82 12.36
N GLN A 434 -7.82 -27.50 12.44
CA GLN A 434 -8.95 -28.44 12.45
C GLN A 434 -9.25 -29.07 11.07
N TYR A 435 -8.61 -28.59 10.00
CA TYR A 435 -8.97 -29.00 8.65
C TYR A 435 -8.54 -30.46 8.33
N PRO A 436 -9.44 -31.34 7.83
CA PRO A 436 -9.14 -32.75 7.58
C PRO A 436 -8.18 -32.99 6.40
N LYS A 437 -7.48 -34.13 6.45
CA LYS A 437 -6.47 -34.68 5.51
C LYS A 437 -6.60 -34.27 4.03
N ALA A 438 -5.50 -33.77 3.43
CA ALA A 438 -4.99 -34.19 2.12
C ALA A 438 -3.58 -33.63 1.83
N PHE A 439 -2.58 -33.96 2.64
CA PHE A 439 -1.20 -33.94 2.16
C PHE A 439 -0.49 -35.20 2.66
N ALA A 440 -0.70 -36.26 1.89
CA ALA A 440 0.16 -37.43 1.88
C ALA A 440 0.04 -38.08 0.49
N LYS A 441 0.69 -37.49 -0.50
CA LYS A 441 1.79 -38.14 -1.22
C LYS A 441 2.49 -37.12 -2.16
N PRO A 442 3.79 -37.34 -2.42
CA PRO A 442 4.72 -36.35 -2.98
C PRO A 442 4.39 -35.92 -4.41
#